data_AF-A0A7J4U1I8-F1
#
_entry.id   AF-A0A7J4U1I8-F1
#
_cell.length_a   1.000
_cell.length_b   1.000
_cell.length_c   1.000
_cell.angle_alpha   90.00
_cell.angle_beta   90.00
_cell.angle_gamma   90.00
#
_symmetry.space_group_name_H-M   'P 1'
#
loop_
_entity.id
_entity.type
_entity.pdbx_description
1 polymer ?
#
loop_
_entity_poly.entity_id
_entity_poly.type
_entity_poly.pdbx_seq_one_letter_code
_entity_poly.pdbx_strand_id
1 'polypeptide(L)'
;MADEELKFARGDLAGVMAAHPHVAEWVRDFEARYGSRPIYYGPLDRDAKKQRPLNLIYITKEPIFVHIYEPAEDEDDAGQVLWIGLEPQLTEEEENIRRELVEVLLQEAPAAPNFTTDDEFEGILSQMIERYTVLRDDLPVGPRRQGRMWAL
;
A
#
# COMPACT_ATOMS: atom_id res chain seq x y z
N MET A 1 -25.24 -5.59 3.55
CA MET A 1 -23.86 -5.33 3.09
C MET A 1 -23.85 -5.82 1.67
N ALA A 2 -23.82 -4.88 0.71
CA ALA A 2 -23.98 -5.17 -0.70
C ALA A 2 -22.88 -6.13 -1.18
N ASP A 3 -23.20 -6.98 -2.15
CA ASP A 3 -22.22 -7.70 -2.98
C ASP A 3 -21.30 -6.67 -3.63
N GLU A 4 -20.26 -6.23 -2.92
CA GLU A 4 -19.03 -5.83 -3.59
C GLU A 4 -18.51 -7.09 -4.24
N GLU A 5 -18.61 -7.17 -5.56
CA GLU A 5 -18.04 -8.24 -6.36
C GLU A 5 -16.55 -8.34 -5.99
N LEU A 6 -16.22 -9.34 -5.17
CA LEU A 6 -14.88 -9.48 -4.64
C LEU A 6 -13.91 -9.64 -5.81
N LYS A 7 -13.01 -8.65 -5.97
CA LYS A 7 -12.03 -8.61 -7.05
C LYS A 7 -11.18 -9.88 -7.14
N PHE A 8 -10.94 -10.53 -6.01
CA PHE A 8 -10.21 -11.79 -5.90
C PHE A 8 -11.03 -12.82 -5.15
N ALA A 9 -11.06 -14.04 -5.67
CA ALA A 9 -11.70 -15.17 -5.01
C ALA A 9 -10.80 -15.71 -3.88
N ARG A 10 -11.39 -16.34 -2.87
CA ARG A 10 -10.63 -17.09 -1.86
C ARG A 10 -9.74 -18.13 -2.54
N GLY A 11 -8.47 -18.17 -2.16
CA GLY A 11 -7.43 -19.01 -2.76
C GLY A 11 -6.70 -18.36 -3.94
N ASP A 12 -7.20 -17.26 -4.49
CA ASP A 12 -6.55 -16.52 -5.60
C ASP A 12 -5.42 -15.62 -5.11
N LEU A 13 -4.42 -16.20 -4.44
CA LEU A 13 -3.25 -15.46 -4.02
C LEU A 13 -2.43 -14.97 -5.23
N ALA A 14 -2.44 -15.72 -6.33
CA ALA A 14 -1.70 -15.34 -7.54
C ALA A 14 -2.25 -14.05 -8.17
N GLY A 15 -3.57 -13.89 -8.26
CA GLY A 15 -4.21 -12.65 -8.70
C GLY A 15 -3.88 -11.47 -7.78
N VAL A 16 -3.95 -11.68 -6.46
CA VAL A 16 -3.58 -10.65 -5.47
C VAL A 16 -2.12 -10.22 -5.65
N MET A 17 -1.18 -11.17 -5.74
CA MET A 17 0.24 -10.88 -5.92
C MET A 17 0.53 -10.17 -7.25
N ALA A 18 -0.22 -10.48 -8.31
CA ALA A 18 -0.07 -9.82 -9.60
C ALA A 18 -0.55 -8.35 -9.57
N ALA A 19 -1.62 -8.08 -8.83
CA ALA A 19 -2.18 -6.73 -8.69
C ALA A 19 -1.48 -5.87 -7.62
N HIS A 20 -0.86 -6.50 -6.62
CA HIS A 20 -0.30 -5.83 -5.45
C HIS A 20 1.16 -6.28 -5.21
N PRO A 21 2.16 -5.57 -5.78
CA PRO A 21 3.56 -5.96 -5.72
C PRO A 21 4.11 -6.15 -4.29
N HIS A 22 3.70 -5.31 -3.34
CA HIS A 22 4.12 -5.39 -1.94
C HIS A 22 3.66 -6.70 -1.27
N VAL A 23 2.48 -7.23 -1.64
CA VAL A 23 2.03 -8.56 -1.17
C VAL A 23 2.90 -9.65 -1.80
N ALA A 24 3.26 -9.51 -3.07
CA ALA A 24 4.11 -10.48 -3.76
C ALA A 24 5.51 -10.58 -3.16
N GLU A 25 6.12 -9.43 -2.83
CA GLU A 25 7.40 -9.34 -2.15
C GLU A 25 7.34 -10.02 -0.78
N TRP A 26 6.38 -9.63 0.06
CA TRP A 26 6.16 -10.23 1.37
C TRP A 26 6.01 -11.75 1.31
N VAL A 27 5.15 -12.26 0.41
CA VAL A 27 4.89 -13.71 0.30
C VAL A 27 6.15 -14.48 -0.10
N ARG A 28 6.97 -13.93 -1.01
CA ARG A 28 8.21 -14.58 -1.45
C ARG A 28 9.23 -14.65 -0.31
N ASP A 29 9.41 -13.56 0.42
CA ASP A 29 10.35 -13.49 1.54
C ASP A 29 9.89 -14.39 2.69
N PHE A 30 8.59 -14.38 2.98
CA PHE A 30 7.98 -15.26 3.96
C PHE A 30 8.15 -16.74 3.60
N GLU A 31 7.82 -17.13 2.37
CA GLU A 31 7.95 -18.50 1.87
C GLU A 31 9.42 -18.97 1.89
N ALA A 32 10.36 -18.08 1.56
CA ALA A 32 11.79 -18.37 1.64
C ALA A 32 12.29 -18.55 3.08
N ARG A 33 11.74 -17.80 4.05
CA ARG A 33 12.15 -17.83 5.46
C ARG A 33 11.52 -19.00 6.23
N TYR A 34 10.23 -19.25 6.04
CA TYR A 34 9.45 -20.20 6.85
C TYR A 34 9.06 -21.47 6.07
N GLY A 35 9.37 -21.55 4.77
CA GLY A 35 9.10 -22.74 3.96
C GLY A 35 7.62 -23.03 3.71
N SER A 36 6.71 -22.17 4.18
CA SER A 36 5.27 -22.30 4.03
C SER A 36 4.69 -21.09 3.29
N ARG A 37 3.70 -21.35 2.45
CA ARG A 37 3.05 -20.31 1.64
C ARG A 37 1.68 -19.95 2.23
N PRO A 38 1.38 -18.65 2.46
CA PRO A 38 0.07 -18.22 2.93
C PRO A 38 -1.04 -18.53 1.93
N ILE A 39 -2.27 -18.61 2.43
CA ILE A 39 -3.48 -18.73 1.60
C ILE A 39 -4.21 -17.39 1.62
N TYR A 40 -4.59 -16.87 0.45
CA TYR A 40 -5.51 -15.73 0.40
C TYR A 40 -6.91 -16.17 0.84
N TYR A 41 -7.41 -15.62 1.94
CA TYR A 41 -8.69 -15.95 2.53
C TYR A 41 -9.86 -15.17 1.92
N GLY A 42 -9.60 -13.96 1.44
CA GLY A 42 -10.65 -12.96 1.18
C GLY A 42 -11.01 -12.19 2.46
N PRO A 43 -12.19 -11.56 2.56
CA PRO A 43 -12.64 -10.89 3.78
C PRO A 43 -12.72 -11.86 4.96
N LEU A 44 -12.35 -11.41 6.16
CA LEU A 44 -12.35 -12.25 7.35
C LEU A 44 -13.79 -12.54 7.83
N ASP A 45 -14.06 -13.79 8.19
CA ASP A 45 -15.33 -14.20 8.78
C ASP A 45 -15.13 -15.00 10.08
N ARG A 46 -16.24 -15.49 10.67
CA ARG A 46 -16.20 -16.28 11.91
C ARG A 46 -15.57 -17.67 11.75
N ASP A 47 -15.47 -18.17 10.52
CA ASP A 47 -14.93 -19.48 10.18
C ASP A 47 -13.42 -19.44 9.90
N ALA A 48 -12.82 -18.27 9.72
CA ALA A 48 -11.37 -18.10 9.59
C ALA A 48 -10.59 -18.78 10.73
N LYS A 49 -11.11 -18.74 11.97
CA LYS A 49 -10.49 -19.41 13.13
C LYS A 49 -10.44 -20.94 13.04
N LYS A 50 -11.22 -21.56 12.14
CA LYS A 50 -11.23 -23.02 11.94
C LYS A 50 -10.08 -23.48 11.04
N GLN A 51 -9.47 -22.57 10.28
CA GLN A 51 -8.27 -22.84 9.51
C GLN A 51 -7.07 -22.87 10.49
N ARG A 52 -6.49 -24.05 10.68
CA ARG A 52 -5.32 -24.26 11.54
C ARG A 52 -4.29 -25.15 10.82
N PRO A 53 -2.98 -24.86 10.94
CA PRO A 53 -2.39 -23.66 11.55
C PRO A 53 -2.76 -22.38 10.79
N LEU A 54 -2.76 -21.23 11.47
CA LEU A 54 -3.05 -19.96 10.80
C LEU A 54 -1.89 -19.59 9.87
N ASN A 55 -2.17 -19.51 8.58
CA ASN A 55 -1.28 -18.95 7.58
C ASN A 55 -2.13 -18.32 6.46
N LEU A 56 -2.77 -17.20 6.79
CA LEU A 56 -3.84 -16.61 5.98
C LEU A 56 -3.56 -15.14 5.68
N ILE A 57 -3.77 -14.72 4.44
CA ILE A 57 -3.81 -13.30 4.06
C ILE A 57 -5.26 -12.91 3.83
N TYR A 58 -5.74 -11.89 4.52
CA TYR A 58 -7.08 -11.33 4.32
C TYR A 58 -7.00 -9.86 3.96
N ILE A 59 -8.02 -9.38 3.26
CA ILE A 59 -8.12 -7.98 2.85
C ILE A 59 -8.86 -7.16 3.92
N THR A 60 -8.35 -5.97 4.24
CA THR A 60 -9.05 -5.00 5.10
C THR A 60 -9.67 -3.89 4.26
N LYS A 61 -8.86 -3.22 3.44
CA LYS A 61 -9.24 -2.19 2.47
C LYS A 61 -8.11 -2.07 1.46
N GLU A 62 -8.36 -2.15 0.15
CA GLU A 62 -7.29 -1.96 -0.84
C GLU A 62 -6.57 -0.61 -0.64
N PRO A 63 -5.23 -0.57 -0.73
CA PRO A 63 -4.30 -1.65 -1.07
C PRO A 63 -3.75 -2.44 0.14
N ILE A 64 -4.37 -2.35 1.32
CA ILE A 64 -3.89 -2.91 2.59
C ILE A 64 -4.44 -4.33 2.83
N PHE A 65 -3.52 -5.25 3.16
CA PHE A 65 -3.82 -6.62 3.56
C PHE A 65 -3.23 -6.93 4.93
N VAL A 66 -3.67 -8.04 5.54
CA VAL A 66 -3.10 -8.53 6.79
C VAL A 66 -2.78 -10.01 6.66
N HIS A 67 -1.56 -10.38 7.01
CA HIS A 67 -1.13 -11.77 7.16
C HIS A 67 -1.28 -12.19 8.64
N ILE A 68 -2.14 -13.17 8.88
CA ILE A 68 -2.23 -13.87 10.17
C ILE A 68 -1.38 -15.13 10.08
N TYR A 69 -0.41 -15.23 10.98
CA TYR A 69 0.50 -16.37 11.05
C TYR A 69 0.56 -16.93 12.48
N GLU A 70 0.53 -18.25 12.61
CA GLU A 70 0.76 -18.97 13.86
C GLU A 70 2.01 -19.85 13.63
N PRO A 71 3.18 -19.43 14.17
CA PRO A 71 4.44 -20.15 13.99
C PRO A 71 4.38 -21.57 14.54
N ALA A 72 5.15 -22.47 13.93
CA ALA A 72 5.31 -23.83 14.41
C ALA A 72 6.11 -23.86 15.74
N GLU A 73 6.05 -24.98 16.48
CA GLU A 73 6.69 -25.09 17.81
C GLU A 73 8.23 -24.93 17.76
N ASP A 74 8.84 -25.21 16.61
CA ASP A 74 10.27 -25.11 16.36
C ASP A 74 10.72 -23.78 15.75
N GLU A 75 9.78 -22.85 15.52
CA GLU A 75 10.06 -21.51 15.01
C GLU A 75 10.16 -20.46 16.12
N ASP A 76 10.80 -19.33 15.80
CA ASP A 76 10.74 -18.15 16.66
C ASP A 76 9.29 -17.69 16.84
N ASP A 77 8.96 -17.15 18.03
CA ASP A 77 7.61 -16.70 18.40
C ASP A 77 6.54 -17.81 18.47
N ALA A 78 6.95 -19.07 18.57
CA ALA A 78 6.08 -20.22 18.84
C ALA A 78 5.09 -19.95 20.00
N GLY A 79 3.83 -20.33 19.79
CA GLY A 79 2.74 -20.13 20.75
C GLY A 79 2.09 -18.74 20.71
N GLN A 80 2.50 -17.87 19.80
CA GLN A 80 1.84 -16.59 19.53
C GLN A 80 1.16 -16.58 18.17
N VAL A 81 0.11 -15.79 18.03
CA VAL A 81 -0.45 -15.45 16.73
C VAL A 81 0.11 -14.08 16.34
N LEU A 82 0.66 -13.99 15.14
CA LEU A 82 1.22 -12.78 14.57
C LEU A 82 0.21 -12.17 13.59
N TRP A 83 0.08 -10.84 13.65
CA TRP A 83 -0.73 -10.05 12.72
C TRP A 83 0.18 -9.04 12.04
N ILE A 84 0.48 -9.26 10.76
CA ILE A 84 1.42 -8.45 10.00
C ILE A 84 0.65 -7.66 8.94
N GLY A 85 0.75 -6.33 9.00
CA GLY A 85 0.18 -5.44 7.99
C GLY A 85 1.01 -5.47 6.70
N LEU A 86 0.36 -5.71 5.57
CA LEU A 86 0.96 -5.69 4.26
C LEU A 86 0.48 -4.43 3.55
N GLU A 87 1.34 -3.43 3.49
CA GLU A 87 1.06 -2.15 2.85
C GLU A 87 2.24 -1.76 1.94
N PRO A 88 1.96 -1.02 0.85
CA PRO A 88 3.02 -0.46 0.02
C PRO A 88 3.99 0.37 0.87
N GLN A 89 5.28 0.07 0.75
CA GLN A 89 6.32 0.85 1.40
C GLN A 89 6.80 1.94 0.45
N LEU A 90 7.06 3.14 1.00
CA LEU A 90 7.70 4.20 0.24
C LEU A 90 9.17 3.86 0.03
N THR A 91 9.65 4.05 -1.19
CA THR A 91 11.08 4.06 -1.50
C THR A 91 11.77 5.23 -0.82
N GLU A 92 13.11 5.22 -0.73
CA GLU A 92 13.86 6.36 -0.20
C GLU A 92 13.58 7.66 -0.98
N GLU A 93 13.40 7.57 -2.30
CA GLU A 93 13.02 8.72 -3.14
C GLU A 93 11.63 9.25 -2.79
N GLU A 94 10.63 8.37 -2.66
CA GLU A 94 9.27 8.76 -2.28
C GLU A 94 9.21 9.30 -0.85
N GLU A 95 10.03 8.77 0.07
CA GLU A 95 10.14 9.30 1.42
C GLU A 95 10.78 10.70 1.44
N ASN A 96 11.75 10.97 0.56
CA ASN A 96 12.26 12.34 0.37
C ASN A 96 11.16 13.28 -0.11
N ILE A 97 10.41 12.88 -1.15
CA ILE A 97 9.28 13.67 -1.67
C ILE A 97 8.23 13.90 -0.59
N ARG A 98 7.89 12.88 0.19
CA ARG A 98 6.94 12.98 1.31
C ARG A 98 7.41 14.01 2.33
N ARG A 99 8.69 13.98 2.72
CA ARG A 99 9.24 14.94 3.70
C ARG A 99 9.18 16.38 3.17
N GLU A 100 9.58 16.59 1.93
CA GLU A 100 9.51 17.90 1.28
C GLU A 100 8.06 18.40 1.19
N LEU A 101 7.13 17.54 0.77
CA LEU A 101 5.72 17.87 0.70
C LEU A 101 5.16 18.27 2.08
N VAL A 102 5.46 17.49 3.13
CA VAL A 102 5.03 17.82 4.50
C VAL A 102 5.57 19.18 4.93
N GLU A 103 6.83 19.49 4.63
CA GLU A 103 7.41 20.79 4.96
C GLU A 103 6.67 21.94 4.25
N VAL A 104 6.39 21.81 2.95
CA VAL A 104 5.60 22.80 2.20
C VAL A 104 4.20 22.94 2.79
N LEU A 105 3.52 21.83 3.09
CA LEU A 105 2.18 21.85 3.68
C LEU A 105 2.17 22.58 5.03
N LEU A 106 3.19 22.37 5.87
CA LEU A 106 3.32 23.06 7.16
C LEU A 106 3.60 24.56 7.01
N GLN A 107 4.38 24.96 6.01
CA GLN A 107 4.64 26.38 5.71
C GLN A 107 3.38 27.10 5.23
N GLU A 108 2.53 26.42 4.47
CA GLU A 108 1.30 26.98 3.89
C GLU A 108 0.08 26.89 4.82
N ALA A 109 0.13 26.01 5.83
CA ALA A 109 -0.95 25.83 6.81
C ALA A 109 -1.48 27.14 7.44
N PRO A 110 -0.66 28.17 7.76
CA PRO A 110 -1.16 29.44 8.30
C PRO A 110 -2.04 30.25 7.32
N ALA A 111 -1.87 30.05 6.02
CA ALA A 111 -2.66 30.70 4.98
C ALA A 111 -3.90 29.89 4.57
N ALA A 112 -4.01 28.64 5.05
CA ALA A 112 -5.16 27.80 4.79
C ALA A 112 -6.41 28.31 5.53
N PRO A 113 -7.61 28.09 4.98
CA PRO A 113 -8.85 28.43 5.66
C PRO A 113 -9.00 27.65 6.98
N ASN A 114 -9.67 28.24 7.96
CA ASN A 114 -10.03 27.53 9.18
C ASN A 114 -11.00 26.38 8.85
N PHE A 115 -10.87 25.28 9.56
CA PHE A 115 -11.75 24.12 9.48
C PHE A 115 -12.34 23.82 10.85
N THR A 116 -13.51 23.18 10.86
CA THR A 116 -14.22 22.79 12.10
C THR A 116 -14.63 21.32 12.12
N THR A 117 -14.45 20.62 10.99
CA THR A 117 -14.76 19.20 10.82
C THR A 117 -13.60 18.48 10.14
N ASP A 118 -13.54 17.15 10.32
CA ASP A 118 -12.53 16.30 9.69
C ASP A 118 -12.66 16.32 8.17
N ASP A 119 -13.88 16.31 7.63
CA ASP A 119 -14.15 16.37 6.18
C ASP A 119 -13.60 17.67 5.54
N GLU A 120 -13.77 18.81 6.21
CA GLU A 120 -13.21 20.10 5.77
C GLU A 120 -11.68 20.06 5.79
N PHE A 121 -11.10 19.46 6.83
CA PHE A 121 -9.65 19.31 6.96
C PHE A 121 -9.07 18.42 5.85
N GLU A 122 -9.66 17.24 5.60
CA GLU A 122 -9.28 16.34 4.51
C GLU A 122 -9.39 17.03 3.13
N GLY A 123 -10.45 17.83 2.93
CA GLY A 123 -10.64 18.61 1.71
C GLY A 123 -9.58 19.70 1.49
N ILE A 124 -9.13 20.36 2.56
CA ILE A 124 -8.04 21.35 2.50
C ILE A 124 -6.72 20.65 2.18
N LEU A 125 -6.39 19.56 2.88
CA LEU A 125 -5.17 18.80 2.64
C LEU A 125 -5.11 18.29 1.19
N SER A 126 -6.21 17.76 0.68
CA SER A 126 -6.30 17.26 -0.71
C SER A 126 -5.97 18.36 -1.73
N GLN A 127 -6.56 19.56 -1.55
CA GLN A 127 -6.29 20.70 -2.42
C GLN A 127 -4.85 21.20 -2.34
N MET A 128 -4.26 21.20 -1.14
CA MET A 128 -2.87 21.61 -0.98
C MET A 128 -1.93 20.60 -1.64
N ILE A 129 -2.15 19.29 -1.46
CA ILE A 129 -1.36 18.25 -2.13
C ILE A 129 -1.46 18.40 -3.65
N GLU A 130 -2.67 18.53 -4.20
CA GLU A 130 -2.88 18.70 -5.65
C GLU A 130 -2.15 19.94 -6.19
N ARG A 131 -2.13 21.05 -5.43
CA ARG A 131 -1.45 22.28 -5.83
C ARG A 131 0.07 22.13 -5.91
N TYR A 132 0.67 21.38 -4.98
CA TYR A 132 2.12 21.32 -4.81
C TYR A 132 2.76 20.04 -5.37
N THR A 133 1.95 19.12 -5.91
CA THR A 133 2.43 17.89 -6.54
C THR A 133 2.05 17.85 -8.01
N VAL A 134 2.85 17.16 -8.81
CA VAL A 134 2.50 16.79 -10.18
C VAL A 134 2.80 15.32 -10.36
N LEU A 135 1.88 14.57 -10.98
CA LEU A 135 2.15 13.19 -11.31
C LEU A 135 3.17 13.14 -12.45
N ARG A 136 4.10 12.19 -12.34
CA ARG A 136 5.15 12.01 -13.34
C ARG A 136 4.59 11.77 -14.75
N ASP A 137 3.45 11.10 -14.84
CA ASP A 137 2.77 10.79 -16.11
C ASP A 137 2.10 12.02 -16.74
N ASP A 138 1.80 13.05 -15.94
CA ASP A 138 1.21 14.31 -16.41
C ASP A 138 2.26 15.33 -16.87
N LEU A 139 3.55 15.02 -16.71
CA LEU A 139 4.62 15.86 -17.22
C LEU A 139 4.63 15.77 -18.76
N PRO A 140 4.50 16.90 -19.48
CA PRO A 140 4.56 16.87 -20.93
C PRO A 140 5.92 16.33 -21.36
N VAL A 141 5.92 15.22 -22.11
CA VAL A 141 7.11 14.66 -22.76
C VAL A 141 7.57 15.65 -23.84
N GLY A 142 8.34 16.65 -23.43
CA GLY A 142 8.83 17.69 -24.33
C GLY A 142 9.79 17.11 -25.38
N PRO A 143 9.79 17.61 -26.63
CA PRO A 143 10.68 17.11 -27.66
C PRO A 143 12.13 17.49 -27.33
N ARG A 144 13.05 16.52 -27.40
CA ARG A 144 14.50 16.76 -27.44
C ARG A 144 14.77 17.79 -28.54
N ARG A 145 15.14 19.01 -28.17
CA ARG A 145 15.63 20.03 -29.10
C ARG A 145 16.84 19.48 -29.85
N GLN A 146 16.61 19.02 -31.07
CA GLN A 146 17.64 18.76 -32.06
C GLN A 146 18.38 20.07 -32.30
N GLY A 147 19.70 20.06 -32.10
CA GLY A 147 20.55 21.23 -32.28
C GLY A 147 20.38 21.81 -33.68
N ARG A 148 20.00 23.08 -33.76
CA ARG A 148 20.17 23.88 -34.97
C ARG A 148 21.54 24.52 -34.92
N MET A 149 22.41 24.05 -35.80
CA MET A 149 23.64 24.71 -36.23
C MET A 149 23.34 26.17 -36.55
N TRP A 150 24.09 27.09 -35.95
CA TRP A 150 24.24 28.42 -36.50
C TRP A 150 25.34 28.33 -37.57
N ALA A 151 24.92 28.46 -38.82
CA ALA A 151 25.83 28.70 -39.94
C ALA A 151 25.83 30.20 -40.24
N LEU A 152 27.05 30.71 -40.41
CA LEU A 152 27.51 32.02 -40.87
C LEU A 152 27.44 33.18 -39.86
#